data_AF-A0A847B7M5-F1
#
_entry.id   AF-A0A847B7M5-F1
#
_cell.length_a   1.000
_cell.length_b   1.000
_cell.length_c   1.000
_cell.angle_alpha   90.00
_cell.angle_beta   90.00
_cell.angle_gamma   90.00
#
_symmetry.space_group_name_H-M   'P 1'
#
loop_
_entity.id
_entity.type
_entity.pdbx_description
1 polymer ?
#
loop_
_entity_poly.entity_id
_entity_poly.type
_entity_poly.pdbx_seq_one_letter_code
_entity_poly.pdbx_strand_id
1 'polypeptide(L)'
;MAKKSILLIIFSTLTITTGAVAKECGRHYTMIERDEKYVKYGAIRLENVVPNIGDVENAIFDIKPLKVSFKEMVENGFFVIGEEFIHKNGQKAILHSSDGKLEYNGKMASMHEIAGEMMNSSRRQNGFDYFSVLRNGKLISISDIRNEYRNKKLT
;
A
#
# COMPACT_ATOMS: atom_id res chain seq x y z
N MET A 1 3.24 15.34 8.15
CA MET A 1 3.86 15.05 9.46
C MET A 1 3.47 13.65 9.86
N ALA A 2 4.43 12.72 10.00
CA ALA A 2 4.12 11.37 10.46
C ALA A 2 3.47 11.42 11.85
N LYS A 3 2.44 10.60 12.10
CA LYS A 3 1.86 10.48 13.44
C LYS A 3 2.94 9.95 14.38
N LYS A 4 3.30 10.71 15.42
CA LYS A 4 4.17 10.23 16.48
C LYS A 4 3.41 9.21 17.32
N SER A 5 3.50 7.94 16.94
CA SER A 5 2.92 6.83 17.69
C SER A 5 3.55 6.73 19.08
N ILE A 6 2.75 6.37 20.08
CA ILE A 6 3.25 6.03 21.42
C ILE A 6 3.65 4.56 21.42
N LEU A 7 4.90 4.28 21.73
CA LEU A 7 5.39 2.91 21.93
C LEU A 7 5.27 2.54 23.41
N LEU A 8 4.30 1.69 23.75
CA LEU A 8 4.15 1.12 25.09
C LEU A 8 4.84 -0.24 25.13
N ILE A 9 5.81 -0.40 26.04
CA ILE A 9 6.53 -1.66 26.21
C ILE A 9 6.45 -2.09 27.66
N ILE A 10 5.92 -3.28 27.83
CA ILE A 10 5.74 -3.97 29.09
C ILE A 10 6.80 -5.08 29.07
N PHE A 11 7.76 -4.99 29.99
CA PHE A 11 9.01 -5.77 30.07
C PHE A 11 10.11 -5.28 29.12
N SER A 12 11.02 -4.44 29.66
CA SER A 12 12.16 -3.97 28.90
C SER A 12 13.19 -5.08 28.81
N THR A 13 13.37 -5.66 27.62
CA THR A 13 14.53 -6.50 27.38
C THR A 13 15.77 -5.59 27.37
N LEU A 14 16.71 -5.83 28.29
CA LEU A 14 18.04 -5.22 28.41
C LEU A 14 18.08 -3.67 28.31
N THR A 15 18.22 -2.99 29.45
CA THR A 15 18.63 -1.56 29.59
C THR A 15 17.81 -0.53 28.80
N ILE A 16 16.50 -0.72 28.64
CA ILE A 16 15.61 0.26 27.99
C ILE A 16 16.06 0.60 26.55
N THR A 17 16.57 -0.39 25.82
CA THR A 17 17.06 -0.21 24.44
C THR A 17 15.98 0.38 23.52
N THR A 18 14.73 -0.07 23.68
CA THR A 18 13.65 0.43 22.82
C THR A 18 13.25 1.86 23.11
N GLY A 19 13.38 2.32 24.36
CA GLY A 19 13.17 3.73 24.70
C GLY A 19 14.26 4.61 24.07
N ALA A 20 15.51 4.12 24.05
CA ALA A 20 16.61 4.83 23.41
C ALA A 20 16.36 5.02 21.91
N VAL A 21 16.03 3.94 21.19
CA VAL A 21 15.70 4.02 19.75
C VAL A 21 14.46 4.89 19.51
N ALA A 22 13.43 4.79 20.36
CA ALA A 22 12.24 5.63 20.23
C ALA A 22 12.58 7.12 20.39
N LYS A 23 13.41 7.49 21.37
CA LYS A 23 13.88 8.86 21.59
C LYS A 23 14.72 9.35 20.40
N GLU A 24 15.65 8.52 19.92
CA GLU A 24 16.50 8.80 18.76
C GLU A 24 15.65 9.11 17.52
N CYS A 25 14.63 8.29 17.22
CA CYS A 25 13.70 8.51 16.11
C CYS A 25 12.61 9.58 16.39
N GLY A 26 12.65 10.30 17.51
CA GLY A 26 11.69 11.36 17.83
C GLY A 26 10.26 10.88 18.13
N ARG A 27 10.08 9.61 18.51
CA ARG A 27 8.79 8.98 18.86
C ARG A 27 8.46 9.16 20.34
N HIS A 28 7.18 9.15 20.66
CA HIS A 28 6.73 9.08 22.05
C HIS A 28 6.82 7.64 22.54
N TYR A 29 7.18 7.45 23.80
CA TYR A 29 7.29 6.11 24.39
C TYR A 29 6.92 6.13 25.87
N THR A 30 6.50 4.98 26.36
CA THR A 30 6.30 4.71 27.78
C THR A 30 6.85 3.32 28.06
N MET A 31 7.80 3.25 29.00
CA MET A 31 8.48 2.02 29.37
C MET A 31 8.05 1.62 30.77
N ILE A 32 7.68 0.35 30.94
CA ILE A 32 7.36 -0.23 32.25
C ILE A 32 8.38 -1.33 32.55
N GLU A 33 9.11 -1.15 33.64
CA GLU A 33 10.15 -2.08 34.10
C GLU A 33 9.98 -2.35 35.60
N ARG A 34 10.18 -3.62 35.99
CA ARG A 34 10.05 -4.08 37.37
C ARG A 34 11.38 -3.99 38.13
N ASP A 35 12.52 -4.23 37.47
CA ASP A 35 13.83 -4.20 38.10
C ASP A 35 14.40 -2.77 38.14
N GLU A 36 14.52 -2.22 39.35
CA GLU A 36 15.06 -0.89 39.61
C GLU A 36 16.47 -0.69 39.02
N LYS A 37 17.28 -1.74 38.94
CA LYS A 37 18.62 -1.69 38.36
C LYS A 37 18.53 -1.33 36.88
N TYR A 38 17.63 -1.95 36.13
CA TYR A 38 17.43 -1.64 34.71
C TYR A 38 16.79 -0.27 34.50
N VAL A 39 15.92 0.19 35.40
CA VAL A 39 15.39 1.56 35.41
C VAL A 39 16.53 2.57 35.52
N LYS A 40 17.43 2.39 36.50
CA LYS A 40 18.55 3.31 36.73
C LYS A 40 19.51 3.38 35.54
N TYR A 41 19.98 2.23 35.04
CA TYR A 41 20.89 2.22 33.88
C TYR A 41 20.21 2.72 32.61
N GLY A 42 18.93 2.39 32.41
CA GLY A 42 18.17 2.85 31.27
C GLY A 42 17.89 4.35 31.28
N ALA A 43 17.65 4.96 32.44
CA ALA A 43 17.50 6.41 32.58
C ALA A 43 18.77 7.15 32.15
N ILE A 44 19.94 6.72 32.65
CA ILE A 44 21.25 7.28 32.25
C ILE A 44 21.47 7.12 30.74
N ARG A 45 21.13 5.96 30.17
CA ARG A 45 21.20 5.73 28.73
C ARG A 45 20.31 6.72 27.97
N LEU A 46 19.05 6.86 28.38
CA LEU A 46 18.08 7.74 27.73
C LEU A 46 18.50 9.21 27.77
N GLU A 47 19.07 9.70 28.87
CA GLU A 47 19.57 11.06 28.99
C GLU A 47 20.60 11.38 27.91
N ASN A 48 21.51 10.43 27.64
CA ASN A 48 22.58 10.58 26.65
C ASN A 48 22.13 10.41 25.19
N VAL A 49 20.90 9.94 24.94
CA VAL A 49 20.38 9.81 23.57
C VAL A 49 19.97 11.18 23.03
N VAL A 50 20.57 11.55 21.91
CA VAL A 50 20.23 12.74 21.13
C VAL A 50 19.29 12.33 19.99
N PRO A 51 18.13 13.01 19.80
CA PRO A 51 17.28 12.76 18.66
C PRO A 51 18.01 12.98 17.33
N ASN A 52 17.88 12.03 16.42
CA ASN A 52 18.36 12.10 15.05
C ASN A 52 17.17 11.92 14.11
N ILE A 53 16.50 13.02 13.79
CA ILE A 53 15.25 13.02 13.03
C ILE A 53 15.52 13.58 11.64
N GLY A 54 15.62 12.69 10.65
CA GLY A 54 15.73 13.03 9.24
C GLY A 54 14.47 12.67 8.46
N ASP A 55 14.66 12.49 7.16
CA ASP A 55 13.61 12.18 6.20
C ASP A 55 12.97 10.80 6.43
N VAL A 56 13.79 9.83 6.83
CA VAL A 56 13.36 8.45 7.12
C VAL A 56 12.48 8.42 8.36
N GLU A 57 12.88 9.09 9.44
CA GLU A 57 12.13 9.15 10.70
C GLU A 57 10.81 9.93 10.52
N ASN A 58 10.81 10.93 9.64
CA ASN A 58 9.61 11.65 9.23
C ASN A 58 8.73 10.90 8.22
N ALA A 59 9.17 9.72 7.77
CA ALA A 59 8.46 8.87 6.81
C ALA A 59 8.06 9.62 5.53
N ILE A 60 8.91 10.54 5.05
CA ILE A 60 8.56 11.37 3.88
C ILE A 60 8.46 10.56 2.59
N PHE A 61 9.11 9.40 2.55
CA PHE A 61 9.07 8.48 1.40
C PHE A 61 7.86 7.53 1.45
N ASP A 62 7.20 7.38 2.60
CA ASP A 62 6.04 6.50 2.78
C ASP A 62 4.71 7.21 2.47
N ILE A 63 4.71 8.08 1.46
CA ILE A 63 3.49 8.74 0.99
C ILE A 63 2.69 7.71 0.20
N LYS A 64 1.61 7.23 0.82
CA LYS A 64 0.66 6.35 0.13
C LYS A 64 0.09 7.10 -1.08
N PRO A 65 0.07 6.46 -2.27
CA PRO A 65 -0.54 7.07 -3.44
C PRO A 65 -2.01 7.31 -3.18
N LEU A 66 -2.56 8.34 -3.83
CA LEU A 66 -3.98 8.69 -3.74
C LEU A 66 -4.83 7.44 -4.03
N LYS A 67 -5.75 7.14 -3.10
CA LYS A 67 -6.72 6.06 -3.30
C LYS A 67 -7.70 6.49 -4.38
N VAL A 68 -7.84 5.66 -5.40
CA VAL A 68 -8.71 5.87 -6.55
C VAL A 68 -9.58 4.64 -6.69
N SER A 69 -10.89 4.83 -6.84
CA SER A 69 -11.82 3.73 -7.08
C SER A 69 -11.90 3.40 -8.57
N PHE A 70 -12.23 2.16 -8.91
CA PHE A 70 -12.40 1.76 -10.32
C PHE A 70 -13.58 2.52 -10.96
N LYS A 71 -14.69 2.65 -10.24
CA LYS A 71 -15.87 3.40 -10.66
C LYS A 71 -15.55 4.83 -11.07
N GLU A 72 -14.74 5.52 -10.27
CA GLU A 72 -14.31 6.88 -10.57
C GLU A 72 -13.54 6.98 -11.90
N MET A 73 -12.70 5.99 -12.20
CA MET A 73 -11.97 5.93 -13.48
C MET A 73 -12.89 5.67 -14.66
N VAL A 74 -13.94 4.85 -14.50
CA VAL A 74 -14.95 4.64 -15.54
C VAL A 74 -15.77 5.91 -15.78
N GLU A 75 -16.22 6.58 -14.72
CA GLU A 75 -17.01 7.83 -14.80
C GLU A 75 -16.22 8.96 -15.48
N ASN A 76 -14.90 8.98 -15.32
CA ASN A 76 -14.02 9.96 -15.96
C ASN A 76 -13.50 9.53 -17.34
N GLY A 77 -13.99 8.40 -17.89
CA GLY A 77 -13.68 7.94 -19.24
C GLY A 77 -12.30 7.29 -19.42
N PHE A 78 -11.60 6.91 -18.34
CA PHE A 78 -10.33 6.20 -18.43
C PHE A 78 -10.52 4.72 -18.83
N PHE A 79 -11.69 4.16 -18.50
CA PHE A 79 -12.15 2.86 -18.96
C PHE A 79 -13.59 2.97 -19.44
N VAL A 80 -13.95 2.14 -20.41
CA VAL A 80 -15.31 2.13 -20.99
C VAL A 80 -15.93 0.75 -20.80
N ILE A 81 -17.20 0.68 -20.42
CA ILE A 81 -17.93 -0.59 -20.36
C ILE A 81 -17.97 -1.20 -21.78
N GLY A 82 -17.64 -2.48 -21.90
CA GLY A 82 -17.43 -3.19 -23.16
C GLY A 82 -15.97 -3.23 -23.62
N GLU A 83 -15.04 -2.58 -22.91
CA GLU A 83 -13.63 -2.57 -23.27
C GLU A 83 -12.95 -3.94 -23.04
N GLU A 84 -12.06 -4.32 -23.97
CA GLU A 84 -11.26 -5.55 -23.87
C GLU A 84 -10.07 -5.38 -22.92
N PHE A 85 -10.08 -6.16 -21.85
CA PHE A 85 -8.99 -6.32 -20.90
C PHE A 85 -8.17 -7.55 -21.30
N ILE A 86 -6.92 -7.32 -21.68
CA ILE A 86 -5.99 -8.32 -22.20
C ILE A 86 -5.03 -8.70 -21.07
N HIS A 87 -5.08 -9.96 -20.66
CA HIS A 87 -4.20 -10.50 -19.64
C HIS A 87 -2.79 -10.74 -20.19
N LYS A 88 -1.78 -10.76 -19.32
CA LYS A 88 -0.37 -11.03 -19.70
C LYS A 88 -0.14 -12.34 -20.45
N ASN A 89 -1.03 -13.32 -20.31
CA ASN A 89 -0.97 -14.60 -21.04
C ASN A 89 -1.67 -14.55 -22.43
N GLY A 90 -2.17 -13.37 -22.85
CA GLY A 90 -2.86 -13.16 -24.13
C GLY A 90 -4.37 -13.41 -24.11
N GLN A 91 -4.94 -13.95 -23.01
CA GLN A 91 -6.38 -14.11 -22.88
C GLN A 91 -7.08 -12.77 -22.72
N LYS A 92 -8.35 -12.70 -23.15
CA LYS A 92 -9.15 -11.48 -23.13
C LYS A 92 -10.38 -11.64 -22.26
N ALA A 93 -10.77 -10.58 -21.57
CA ALA A 93 -12.03 -10.45 -20.86
C ALA A 93 -12.66 -9.09 -21.17
N ILE A 94 -13.98 -8.97 -21.05
CA ILE A 94 -14.71 -7.74 -21.36
C ILE A 94 -15.11 -7.02 -20.08
N LEU A 95 -14.88 -5.71 -19.98
CA LEU A 95 -15.35 -4.92 -18.85
C LEU A 95 -16.88 -4.83 -18.86
N HIS A 96 -17.53 -5.41 -17.86
CA HIS A 96 -19.00 -5.49 -17.81
C HIS A 96 -19.63 -4.40 -16.92
N SER A 97 -18.91 -3.91 -15.91
CA SER A 97 -19.46 -2.98 -14.92
C SER A 97 -18.44 -1.93 -14.46
N SER A 98 -18.94 -0.75 -14.10
CA SER A 98 -18.16 0.33 -13.48
C SER A 98 -17.46 -0.07 -12.19
N ASP A 99 -17.88 -1.16 -11.54
CA ASP A 99 -17.26 -1.64 -10.31
C ASP A 99 -16.05 -2.57 -10.56
N GLY A 100 -15.61 -2.72 -11.82
CA GLY A 100 -14.44 -3.53 -12.18
C GLY A 100 -14.71 -5.03 -12.32
N LYS A 101 -15.94 -5.40 -12.66
CA LYS A 101 -16.29 -6.78 -13.02
C LYS A 101 -15.99 -7.03 -14.49
N LEU A 102 -15.32 -8.15 -14.76
CA LEU A 102 -15.01 -8.62 -16.10
C LEU A 102 -15.84 -9.85 -16.43
N GLU A 103 -16.18 -9.98 -17.70
CA GLU A 103 -16.79 -11.17 -18.29
C GLU A 103 -15.72 -11.96 -19.04
N TYR A 104 -15.58 -13.24 -18.68
CA TYR A 104 -14.64 -14.17 -19.30
C TYR A 104 -15.27 -15.56 -19.36
N ASN A 105 -15.28 -16.19 -20.54
CA ASN A 105 -15.88 -17.52 -20.77
C ASN A 105 -17.32 -17.66 -20.22
N GLY A 106 -18.16 -16.62 -20.36
CA GLY A 106 -19.54 -16.60 -19.88
C GLY A 106 -19.69 -16.43 -18.36
N LYS A 107 -18.58 -16.23 -17.64
CA LYS A 107 -18.57 -15.95 -16.20
C LYS A 107 -18.28 -14.48 -15.95
N MET A 108 -19.13 -13.86 -15.12
CA MET A 108 -18.92 -12.48 -14.64
C MET A 108 -18.38 -12.51 -13.21
N ALA A 109 -17.17 -12.01 -13.01
CA ALA A 109 -16.54 -11.91 -11.68
C ALA A 109 -15.68 -10.65 -11.57
N SER A 110 -15.12 -10.37 -10.40
CA SER A 110 -14.18 -9.25 -10.27
C SER A 110 -12.94 -9.47 -11.14
N MET A 111 -12.31 -8.39 -11.63
CA MET A 111 -11.03 -8.49 -12.34
C MET A 111 -9.97 -9.30 -11.58
N HIS A 112 -10.00 -9.27 -10.25
CA HIS A 112 -9.09 -10.03 -9.40
C HIS A 112 -9.31 -11.54 -9.44
N GLU A 113 -10.57 -11.96 -9.54
CA GLU A 113 -10.96 -13.36 -9.70
C GLU A 113 -10.66 -13.85 -11.11
N ILE A 114 -11.00 -13.05 -12.13
CA ILE A 114 -10.72 -13.40 -13.53
C ILE A 114 -9.21 -13.51 -13.77
N ALA A 115 -8.39 -12.62 -13.19
CA ALA A 115 -6.94 -12.75 -13.25
C ALA A 115 -6.44 -14.07 -12.61
N GLY A 116 -6.99 -14.44 -11.45
CA GLY A 116 -6.66 -15.73 -10.81
C GLY A 116 -7.05 -16.92 -11.67
N GLU A 117 -8.25 -16.88 -12.26
CA GLU A 117 -8.77 -17.92 -13.15
C GLU A 117 -7.91 -18.09 -14.42
N MET A 118 -7.50 -16.99 -15.06
CA MET A 118 -6.59 -16.99 -16.21
C MET A 118 -5.20 -17.55 -15.88
N MET A 119 -4.82 -17.54 -14.60
CA MET A 119 -3.57 -18.11 -14.08
C MET A 119 -3.73 -19.54 -13.52
N ASN A 120 -4.93 -20.14 -13.61
CA ASN A 120 -5.27 -21.41 -12.94
C ASN A 120 -4.96 -21.38 -11.42
N SER A 121 -5.13 -20.22 -10.79
CA SER A 121 -4.91 -20.02 -9.36
C SER A 121 -6.24 -20.10 -8.59
N SER A 122 -6.24 -20.81 -7.47
CA SER A 122 -7.38 -20.84 -6.53
C SER A 122 -7.50 -19.55 -5.71
N ARG A 123 -6.52 -18.64 -5.80
CA ARG A 123 -6.50 -17.37 -5.08
C ARG A 123 -6.74 -16.20 -6.03
N ARG A 124 -7.45 -15.19 -5.53
CA ARG A 124 -7.59 -13.89 -6.22
C ARG A 124 -6.22 -13.26 -6.41
N GLN A 125 -6.01 -12.70 -7.59
CA GLN A 125 -4.77 -11.99 -7.96
C GLN A 125 -5.04 -10.49 -8.05
N ASN A 126 -4.02 -9.66 -7.91
CA ASN A 126 -4.19 -8.23 -8.14
C ASN A 126 -4.35 -7.94 -9.64
N GLY A 127 -5.59 -7.77 -10.14
CA GLY A 127 -5.86 -7.58 -11.56
C GLY A 127 -5.12 -6.39 -12.19
N PHE A 128 -4.80 -5.36 -11.41
CA PHE A 128 -3.99 -4.23 -11.91
C PHE A 128 -2.61 -4.64 -12.41
N ASP A 129 -2.07 -5.74 -11.89
CA ASP A 129 -0.73 -6.22 -12.25
C ASP A 129 -0.73 -7.09 -13.50
N TYR A 130 -1.90 -7.50 -14.01
CA TYR A 130 -2.01 -8.52 -15.04
C TYR A 130 -2.76 -8.09 -16.29
N PHE A 131 -3.62 -7.07 -16.21
CA PHE A 131 -4.38 -6.61 -17.38
C PHE A 131 -3.74 -5.40 -18.05
N SER A 132 -3.91 -5.35 -19.36
CA SER A 132 -3.63 -4.22 -20.23
C SER A 132 -4.83 -3.98 -21.14
N VAL A 133 -4.98 -2.76 -21.64
CA VAL A 133 -5.99 -2.42 -22.67
C VAL A 133 -5.28 -1.93 -23.92
N LEU A 134 -5.90 -2.14 -25.08
CA LEU A 134 -5.34 -1.70 -26.35
C LEU A 134 -5.73 -0.24 -26.61
N ARG A 135 -4.75 0.66 -26.64
CA ARG A 135 -4.93 2.09 -26.97
C ARG A 135 -3.94 2.46 -28.07
N ASN A 136 -4.43 3.02 -29.17
CA ASN A 136 -3.59 3.48 -30.30
C ASN A 136 -2.59 2.42 -30.79
N GLY A 137 -3.01 1.16 -30.86
CA GLY A 137 -2.16 0.04 -31.30
C GLY A 137 -1.12 -0.44 -30.30
N LYS A 138 -1.11 0.09 -29.07
CA LYS A 138 -0.21 -0.32 -27.99
C LYS A 138 -0.99 -0.89 -26.81
N LEU A 139 -0.46 -1.94 -26.19
CA LEU A 139 -0.97 -2.46 -24.93
C LEU A 139 -0.48 -1.55 -23.79
N ILE A 140 -1.41 -0.95 -23.07
CA ILE A 140 -1.12 -0.10 -21.91
C ILE A 140 -1.62 -0.81 -20.66
N SER A 141 -0.77 -0.95 -19.65
CA SER A 141 -1.18 -1.56 -18.38
C SER A 141 -2.27 -0.73 -17.71
N ILE A 142 -3.28 -1.40 -17.16
CA ILE A 142 -4.33 -0.69 -16.42
C ILE A 142 -3.80 -0.05 -15.12
N SER A 143 -2.65 -0.51 -14.60
CA SER A 143 -1.97 0.15 -13.49
C SER A 143 -1.40 1.51 -13.90
N ASP A 144 -0.88 1.62 -15.12
CA ASP A 144 -0.37 2.89 -15.66
C ASP A 144 -1.51 3.88 -15.89
N ILE A 145 -2.63 3.42 -16.44
CA ILE A 145 -3.85 4.22 -16.60
C ILE A 145 -4.36 4.73 -15.25
N ARG A 146 -4.32 3.89 -14.20
CA ARG A 146 -4.66 4.32 -12.83
C ARG A 146 -3.69 5.38 -12.31
N ASN A 147 -2.41 5.29 -12.63
CA ASN A 147 -1.42 6.31 -12.24
C ASN A 147 -1.61 7.61 -13.00
N GLU A 148 -1.95 7.55 -14.29
CA GLU A 148 -2.35 8.72 -15.08
C GLU A 148 -3.55 9.43 -14.44
N TYR A 149 -4.58 8.67 -14.04
CA TYR A 149 -5.74 9.22 -13.34
C TYR A 149 -5.35 9.91 -12.02
N ARG A 150 -4.47 9.29 -11.21
CA ARG A 150 -3.96 9.89 -9.97
C ARG A 150 -3.28 11.22 -10.23
N ASN A 151 -2.43 11.31 -11.24
CA ASN A 151 -1.73 12.54 -11.60
C ASN A 151 -2.70 13.63 -12.04
N LYS A 152 -3.72 13.26 -12.85
CA LYS A 152 -4.78 14.18 -13.26
C LYS A 152 -5.59 14.71 -12.07
N LYS A 153 -5.88 13.87 -11.06
CA LYS A 153 -6.64 14.25 -9.86
C LYS A 153 -5.83 15.10 -8.86
N LEU A 154 -4.50 15.05 -8.95
CA LEU A 154 -3.59 15.86 -8.14
C LEU A 154 -3.32 17.24 -8.74
N THR A 155 -3.66 17.44 -10.02
CA THR A 155 -3.53 18.72 -10.74
C THR A 155 -4.81 19.53 -10.59
#